data_AF-A0AAD6F5A7-F1
#
_entry.id   AF-A0AAD6F5A7-F1
#
_cell.length_a   1.000
_cell.length_b   1.000
_cell.length_c   1.000
_cell.angle_alpha   90.00
_cell.angle_beta   90.00
_cell.angle_gamma   90.00
#
_symmetry.space_group_name_H-M   'P 1'
#
loop_
_entity.id
_entity.type
_entity.pdbx_description
1 polymer ?
#
loop_
_entity_poly.entity_id
_entity_poly.type
_entity_poly.pdbx_seq_one_letter_code
_entity_poly.pdbx_strand_id
1 'polypeptide(L)'
;MAEGEEEVNYASGVFKAGNNPPPAAKRGEETVYVEVKVQNQTKNEDSAGHRRFQHLACCLGILCVILLGGIIGVCVYLQVLNKLNQELETKKNNLTQQIQNMETNRNELNITRAQWSIDSYCLGNTDKKCKACQDGWFLTEPSCYVYNDAPYPVWKTWEEAQEDCKGKIQIWLLHMIQRKRKQSILTALEIMDSGLV
;
A
#
# COMPACT_ATOMS: atom_id res chain seq x y z
N MET A 1 52.20 -12.65 -23.68
CA MET A 1 52.69 -12.24 -25.02
C MET A 1 52.66 -13.49 -25.87
N ALA A 2 51.80 -13.53 -26.88
CA ALA A 2 51.80 -14.58 -27.89
C ALA A 2 52.08 -13.87 -29.22
N GLU A 3 53.24 -14.13 -29.81
CA GLU A 3 53.61 -13.71 -31.15
C GLU A 3 53.04 -14.72 -32.14
N GLY A 4 52.45 -14.21 -33.23
CA GLY A 4 51.88 -15.02 -34.31
C GLY A 4 52.94 -15.46 -35.30
N GLU A 5 52.89 -16.73 -35.71
CA GLU A 5 53.73 -17.30 -36.75
C GLU A 5 53.13 -17.01 -38.14
N GLU A 6 53.98 -16.55 -39.06
CA GLU A 6 53.62 -16.21 -40.45
C GLU A 6 53.76 -17.47 -41.33
N GLU A 7 52.65 -17.98 -41.87
CA GLU A 7 52.67 -19.17 -42.74
C GLU A 7 53.06 -18.81 -44.18
N VAL A 8 54.30 -19.15 -44.56
CA VAL A 8 54.80 -19.12 -45.95
C VAL A 8 54.40 -20.40 -46.69
N ASN A 9 53.58 -20.28 -47.73
CA ASN A 9 53.14 -21.40 -48.56
C ASN A 9 54.11 -21.69 -49.71
N TYR A 10 54.69 -22.89 -49.71
CA TYR A 10 55.55 -23.41 -50.77
C TYR A 10 54.76 -24.26 -51.78
N ALA A 11 55.08 -24.11 -53.06
CA ALA A 11 54.52 -24.93 -54.14
C ALA A 11 55.61 -25.83 -54.74
N SER A 12 55.32 -27.13 -54.87
CA SER A 12 56.21 -28.11 -55.50
C SER A 12 55.53 -28.74 -56.72
N GLY A 13 56.29 -28.91 -57.81
CA GLY A 13 55.84 -29.52 -59.06
C GLY A 13 56.62 -30.78 -59.41
N VAL A 14 55.91 -31.84 -59.82
CA VAL A 14 56.49 -33.11 -60.25
C VAL A 14 56.57 -33.15 -61.78
N PHE A 15 57.77 -33.39 -62.33
CA PHE A 15 57.97 -33.53 -63.76
C PHE A 15 57.80 -35.00 -64.19
N LYS A 16 56.91 -35.28 -65.15
CA LYS A 16 56.80 -36.59 -65.80
C LYS A 16 57.59 -36.59 -67.11
N ALA A 17 58.59 -37.46 -67.21
CA ALA A 17 59.32 -37.72 -68.45
C ALA A 17 58.63 -38.84 -69.25
N GLY A 18 58.26 -38.54 -70.50
CA GLY A 18 57.79 -39.53 -71.48
C GLY A 18 58.94 -39.98 -72.39
N ASN A 19 59.09 -41.29 -72.56
CA ASN A 19 60.17 -41.92 -73.34
C ASN A 19 59.90 -41.83 -74.84
N ASN A 20 60.80 -41.18 -75.62
CA ASN A 20 61.16 -41.50 -77.02
C ASN A 20 62.37 -40.64 -77.50
N PRO A 21 63.37 -41.17 -78.26
CA PRO A 21 64.56 -40.41 -78.73
C PRO A 21 64.35 -39.60 -80.04
N PRO A 22 65.29 -38.69 -80.41
CA PRO A 22 65.03 -37.46 -81.18
C PRO A 22 65.39 -37.54 -82.70
N PRO A 23 65.12 -36.47 -83.47
CA PRO A 23 66.23 -35.87 -84.21
C PRO A 23 66.31 -34.32 -84.22
N ALA A 24 67.54 -33.85 -84.01
CA ALA A 24 68.20 -32.66 -84.54
C ALA A 24 67.54 -31.27 -84.44
N ALA A 25 67.90 -30.60 -83.35
CA ALA A 25 68.12 -29.16 -83.13
C ALA A 25 67.98 -28.16 -84.30
N LYS A 26 67.14 -27.14 -84.07
CA LYS A 26 67.53 -25.73 -84.31
C LYS A 26 67.17 -24.89 -83.09
N ARG A 27 68.19 -24.18 -82.61
CA ARG A 27 68.21 -23.32 -81.43
C ARG A 27 67.39 -22.05 -81.72
N GLY A 28 66.25 -21.90 -81.04
CA GLY A 28 65.45 -20.68 -80.98
C GLY A 28 64.93 -20.56 -79.56
N GLU A 29 65.20 -19.42 -78.93
CA GLU A 29 64.78 -19.09 -77.57
C GLU A 29 63.25 -18.94 -77.57
N GLU A 30 62.52 -19.98 -77.18
CA GLU A 30 61.06 -19.92 -77.05
C GLU A 30 60.73 -19.49 -75.62
N THR A 31 60.67 -18.18 -75.41
CA THR A 31 60.11 -17.62 -74.19
C THR A 31 58.61 -17.91 -74.17
N VAL A 32 58.23 -18.99 -73.49
CA VAL A 32 56.81 -19.31 -73.24
C VAL A 32 56.28 -18.29 -72.25
N TYR A 33 55.52 -17.32 -72.75
CA TYR A 33 54.72 -16.42 -71.93
C TYR A 33 53.57 -17.24 -71.31
N VAL A 34 53.61 -17.46 -69.99
CA VAL A 34 52.43 -17.92 -69.26
C VAL A 34 51.52 -16.70 -69.10
N GLU A 35 50.43 -16.65 -69.87
CA GLU A 35 49.38 -15.66 -69.68
C GLU A 35 48.73 -15.91 -68.33
N VAL A 36 49.16 -15.18 -67.30
CA VAL A 36 48.48 -15.16 -66.01
C VAL A 36 47.20 -14.35 -66.19
N LYS A 37 46.09 -15.03 -66.53
CA LYS A 37 44.76 -14.45 -66.36
C LYS A 37 44.52 -14.26 -64.88
N VAL A 38 44.84 -13.06 -64.38
CA VAL A 38 44.29 -12.57 -63.13
C VAL A 38 42.80 -12.42 -63.36
N GLN A 39 42.02 -13.43 -62.96
CA GLN A 39 40.63 -13.15 -62.64
C GLN A 39 40.66 -12.18 -61.47
N ASN A 40 40.39 -10.90 -61.73
CA ASN A 40 39.88 -10.02 -60.70
C ASN A 40 38.53 -10.59 -60.29
N GLN A 41 38.56 -11.56 -59.38
CA GLN A 41 37.41 -11.89 -58.57
C GLN A 41 37.21 -10.68 -57.67
N THR A 42 36.44 -9.70 -58.14
CA THR A 42 35.51 -9.03 -57.24
C THR A 42 34.75 -10.15 -56.56
N LYS A 43 35.11 -10.41 -55.29
CA LYS A 43 34.38 -11.29 -54.39
C LYS A 43 32.95 -10.79 -54.34
N ASN A 44 32.12 -11.25 -55.27
CA ASN A 44 30.68 -11.21 -55.14
C ASN A 44 30.29 -12.40 -54.25
N GLU A 45 30.67 -12.31 -52.98
CA GLU A 45 30.17 -13.17 -51.91
C GLU A 45 29.56 -12.31 -50.78
N ASP A 46 28.84 -11.24 -51.11
CA ASP A 46 28.28 -10.34 -50.09
C ASP A 46 26.79 -9.99 -50.28
N SER A 47 26.02 -10.82 -50.98
CA SER A 47 24.57 -10.57 -51.12
C SER A 47 23.71 -11.35 -50.12
N ALA A 48 24.11 -12.58 -49.75
CA ALA A 48 23.31 -13.43 -48.87
C ALA A 48 23.51 -13.12 -47.37
N GLY A 49 24.74 -12.79 -46.95
CA GLY A 49 25.09 -12.43 -45.57
C GLY A 49 24.51 -11.07 -45.17
N HIS A 50 24.62 -10.08 -46.05
CA HIS A 50 24.09 -8.73 -45.83
C HIS A 50 22.59 -8.73 -45.55
N ARG A 51 21.80 -9.49 -46.33
CA ARG A 51 20.35 -9.59 -46.18
C ARG A 51 19.95 -10.27 -44.85
N ARG A 52 20.68 -11.31 -44.43
CA ARG A 52 20.44 -12.01 -43.16
C ARG A 52 20.79 -11.17 -41.94
N PHE A 53 21.91 -10.45 -41.97
CA PHE A 53 22.32 -9.55 -40.89
C PHE A 53 21.35 -8.36 -40.75
N GLN A 54 20.85 -7.86 -41.88
CA GLN A 54 19.83 -6.80 -41.91
C GLN A 54 18.50 -7.26 -41.30
N HIS A 55 18.04 -8.47 -41.60
CA HIS A 55 16.84 -9.05 -40.97
C HIS A 55 17.02 -9.22 -39.45
N LEU A 56 18.18 -9.70 -39.00
CA LEU A 56 18.48 -9.84 -37.57
C LEU A 56 18.52 -8.49 -36.85
N ALA A 57 19.11 -7.47 -37.47
CA ALA A 57 19.14 -6.11 -36.93
C ALA A 57 17.73 -5.51 -36.78
N CYS A 58 16.84 -5.72 -37.76
CA CYS A 58 15.44 -5.29 -37.66
C CYS A 58 14.70 -5.99 -36.51
N CYS A 59 14.85 -7.30 -36.37
CA CYS A 59 14.21 -8.06 -35.29
C CYS A 59 14.71 -7.60 -33.91
N LEU A 60 16.02 -7.37 -33.76
CA LEU A 60 16.61 -6.87 -32.52
C LEU A 60 16.10 -5.46 -32.19
N GLY A 61 16.00 -4.57 -33.18
CA GLY A 61 15.45 -3.23 -32.99
C GLY A 61 14.00 -3.25 -32.50
N ILE A 62 13.15 -4.09 -33.10
CA ILE A 62 11.75 -4.25 -32.69
C ILE A 62 11.66 -4.78 -31.26
N LEU A 63 12.45 -5.81 -30.93
CA LEU A 63 12.52 -6.35 -29.57
C LEU A 63 12.95 -5.29 -28.55
N CYS A 64 13.96 -4.48 -28.86
CA CYS A 64 14.38 -3.37 -28.00
C CYS A 64 13.25 -2.36 -27.78
N VAL A 65 12.51 -1.98 -28.82
CA VAL A 65 11.38 -1.04 -28.68
C VAL A 65 10.27 -1.63 -27.81
N ILE A 66 9.94 -2.91 -27.98
CA ILE A 66 8.93 -3.59 -27.15
C ILE A 66 9.38 -3.64 -25.69
N LEU A 67 10.64 -4.01 -25.43
CA LEU A 67 11.19 -4.07 -24.08
C LEU A 67 11.21 -2.69 -23.41
N LEU A 68 11.64 -1.65 -24.12
CA LEU A 68 11.64 -0.28 -23.62
C LEU A 68 10.21 0.20 -23.33
N GLY A 69 9.26 -0.08 -24.22
CA GLY A 69 7.85 0.24 -24.00
C GLY A 69 7.28 -0.45 -22.76
N GLY A 70 7.60 -1.73 -22.57
CA GLY A 70 7.21 -2.49 -21.38
C GLY A 70 7.80 -1.92 -20.10
N ILE A 71 9.10 -1.60 -20.09
CA ILE A 71 9.78 -0.98 -18.94
C ILE A 71 9.14 0.36 -18.60
N ILE A 72 8.92 1.23 -19.58
CA ILE A 72 8.28 2.53 -19.36
C ILE A 72 6.87 2.35 -18.79
N GLY A 73 6.08 1.42 -19.33
CA GLY A 73 4.75 1.11 -18.84
C GLY A 73 4.76 0.65 -17.38
N VAL A 74 5.67 -0.27 -17.02
CA VAL A 74 5.85 -0.73 -15.64
C VAL A 74 6.31 0.40 -14.72
N CYS A 75 7.24 1.24 -15.16
CA CYS A 75 7.70 2.39 -14.38
C CYS A 75 6.57 3.36 -14.07
N VAL A 76 5.74 3.72 -15.05
CA VAL A 76 4.57 4.60 -14.85
C VAL A 76 3.56 3.93 -13.91
N TYR A 77 3.27 2.65 -14.11
CA TYR A 77 2.36 1.89 -13.24
C TYR A 77 2.83 1.89 -11.78
N LEU A 78 4.11 1.61 -11.53
CA LEU A 78 4.70 1.63 -10.19
C LEU A 78 4.64 3.02 -9.55
N GLN A 79 4.87 4.09 -10.31
CA GLN A 79 4.75 5.46 -9.81
C GLN A 79 3.33 5.80 -9.36
N VAL A 80 2.32 5.41 -10.16
CA VAL A 80 0.90 5.62 -9.82
C VAL A 80 0.53 4.83 -8.57
N LEU A 81 0.93 3.55 -8.52
CA LEU A 81 0.66 2.69 -7.36
C LEU A 81 1.30 3.24 -6.09
N ASN A 82 2.54 3.74 -6.18
CA ASN A 82 3.22 4.33 -5.03
C ASN A 82 2.52 5.59 -4.52
N LYS A 83 2.05 6.47 -5.42
CA LYS A 83 1.25 7.65 -5.04
C LYS A 83 -0.05 7.24 -4.35
N LEU A 84 -0.76 6.25 -4.89
CA LEU A 84 -2.00 5.75 -4.29
C LEU A 84 -1.75 5.18 -2.89
N ASN A 85 -0.68 4.41 -2.71
CA ASN A 85 -0.30 3.87 -1.41
C ASN A 85 0.04 4.99 -0.41
N GLN A 86 0.79 6.01 -0.82
CA GLN A 86 1.10 7.15 0.05
C GLN A 86 -0.15 7.93 0.47
N GLU A 87 -1.09 8.16 -0.46
CA GLU A 87 -2.37 8.78 -0.13
C GLU A 87 -3.18 7.92 0.84
N LEU A 88 -3.21 6.61 0.63
CA LEU A 88 -3.94 5.67 1.47
C LEU A 88 -3.35 5.61 2.88
N GLU A 89 -2.02 5.56 3.01
CA GLU A 89 -1.33 5.62 4.30
C GLU A 89 -1.60 6.94 5.02
N THR A 90 -1.58 8.06 4.30
CA THR A 90 -1.89 9.38 4.87
C THR A 90 -3.32 9.43 5.40
N LYS A 91 -4.31 8.97 4.62
CA LYS A 91 -5.71 8.90 5.04
C LYS A 91 -5.90 7.98 6.24
N LYS A 92 -5.25 6.82 6.22
CA LYS A 92 -5.28 5.85 7.34
C LYS A 92 -4.74 6.49 8.62
N ASN A 93 -3.56 7.10 8.57
CA ASN A 93 -2.93 7.74 9.72
C ASN A 93 -3.80 8.88 10.27
N ASN A 94 -4.35 9.72 9.38
CA ASN A 94 -5.25 10.80 9.77
C ASN A 94 -6.50 10.25 10.49
N LEU A 95 -7.11 9.20 9.96
CA LEU A 95 -8.31 8.59 10.56
C LEU A 95 -7.98 7.92 11.91
N THR A 96 -6.84 7.23 12.01
CA THR A 96 -6.35 6.66 13.28
C THR A 96 -6.14 7.76 14.33
N GLN A 97 -5.54 8.89 13.95
CA GLN A 97 -5.36 10.02 14.85
C GLN A 97 -6.70 10.63 15.29
N GLN A 98 -7.68 10.76 14.38
CA GLN A 98 -9.02 11.21 14.74
C GLN A 98 -9.70 10.27 15.75
N ILE A 99 -9.60 8.96 15.54
CA ILE A 99 -10.16 7.96 16.46
C ILE A 99 -9.52 8.09 17.84
N GLN A 100 -8.19 8.12 17.92
CA GLN A 100 -7.47 8.29 19.19
C GLN A 100 -7.86 9.59 19.89
N ASN A 101 -7.98 10.69 19.15
CA ASN A 101 -8.41 11.96 19.73
C ASN A 101 -9.84 11.89 20.28
N MET A 102 -10.77 11.26 19.56
CA MET A 102 -12.14 11.06 20.03
C MET A 102 -12.20 10.15 21.27
N GLU A 103 -11.39 9.09 21.31
CA GLU A 103 -11.31 8.18 22.46
C GLU A 103 -10.77 8.89 23.70
N THR A 104 -9.69 9.67 23.55
CA THR A 104 -9.12 10.47 24.62
C THR A 104 -10.12 11.50 25.13
N ASN A 105 -10.72 12.30 24.25
CA ASN A 105 -11.75 13.27 24.63
C ASN A 105 -12.92 12.58 25.37
N ARG A 106 -13.41 11.45 24.85
CA ARG A 106 -14.48 10.70 25.51
C ARG A 106 -14.07 10.21 26.90
N ASN A 107 -12.84 9.73 27.05
CA ASN A 107 -12.31 9.30 28.34
C ASN A 107 -12.18 10.46 29.32
N GLU A 108 -11.64 11.60 28.88
CA GLU A 108 -11.55 12.82 29.69
C GLU A 108 -12.93 13.30 30.14
N LEU A 109 -13.90 13.41 29.22
CA LEU A 109 -15.28 13.77 29.58
C LEU A 109 -15.89 12.79 30.58
N ASN A 110 -15.61 11.49 30.45
CA ASN A 110 -16.12 10.48 31.38
C ASN A 110 -15.48 10.62 32.77
N ILE A 111 -14.16 10.86 32.84
CA ILE A 111 -13.44 11.10 34.10
C ILE A 111 -13.96 12.37 34.76
N THR A 112 -14.02 13.48 34.03
CA THR A 112 -14.57 14.75 34.52
C THR A 112 -15.98 14.55 35.04
N ARG A 113 -16.85 13.87 34.29
CA ARG A 113 -18.22 13.60 34.73
C ARG A 113 -18.28 12.74 36.00
N ALA A 114 -17.45 11.70 36.10
CA ALA A 114 -17.37 10.88 37.31
C ALA A 114 -16.88 11.70 38.50
N GLN A 115 -15.90 12.59 38.28
CA GLN A 115 -15.39 13.50 39.29
C GLN A 115 -16.48 14.48 39.76
N TRP A 116 -17.22 15.13 38.86
CA TRP A 116 -18.38 15.97 39.20
C TRP A 116 -19.44 15.21 39.98
N SER A 117 -19.71 13.95 39.58
CA SER A 117 -20.64 13.09 40.32
C SER A 117 -20.15 12.80 41.72
N ILE A 118 -18.85 12.73 41.98
CA ILE A 118 -18.30 12.52 43.33
C ILE A 118 -18.29 13.84 44.11
N ASP A 119 -17.80 14.93 43.51
CA ASP A 119 -17.72 16.26 44.12
C ASP A 119 -19.09 16.77 44.57
N SER A 120 -20.15 16.42 43.84
CA SER A 120 -21.53 16.76 44.20
C SER A 120 -21.99 16.18 45.54
N TYR A 121 -21.36 15.11 46.03
CA TYR A 121 -21.67 14.48 47.33
C TYR A 121 -20.53 14.64 48.33
N CYS A 122 -19.29 14.79 47.87
CA CYS A 122 -18.08 14.78 48.69
C CYS A 122 -17.38 16.15 48.61
N LEU A 123 -17.80 17.10 49.45
CA LEU A 123 -17.19 18.42 49.51
C LEU A 123 -15.95 18.43 50.43
N GLY A 124 -14.76 18.64 49.84
CA GLY A 124 -13.52 18.91 50.59
C GLY A 124 -12.39 17.91 50.31
N ASN A 125 -11.16 18.42 50.20
CA ASN A 125 -9.98 17.65 49.80
C ASN A 125 -9.24 16.97 50.99
N THR A 126 -9.60 17.28 52.23
CA THR A 126 -8.82 16.87 53.42
C THR A 126 -9.57 15.94 54.38
N ASP A 127 -10.91 16.03 54.47
CA ASP A 127 -11.74 15.14 55.29
C ASP A 127 -12.97 14.72 54.47
N LYS A 128 -12.86 13.63 53.70
CA LYS A 128 -13.92 13.16 52.77
C LYS A 128 -15.16 12.64 53.51
N LYS A 129 -15.95 13.52 54.12
CA LYS A 129 -17.30 13.21 54.59
C LYS A 129 -18.26 13.43 53.43
N CYS A 130 -18.46 12.38 52.64
CA CYS A 130 -19.49 12.39 51.61
C CYS A 130 -20.88 12.39 52.26
N LYS A 131 -21.78 13.22 51.75
CA LYS A 131 -23.19 13.27 52.16
C LYS A 131 -24.01 12.25 51.37
N ALA A 132 -25.04 11.69 51.98
CA ALA A 132 -25.95 10.74 51.32
C ALA A 132 -26.80 11.40 50.22
N CYS A 133 -27.10 12.69 50.38
CA CYS A 133 -27.83 13.50 49.40
C CYS A 133 -26.98 14.69 48.96
N GLN A 134 -27.28 15.22 47.78
CA GLN A 134 -26.67 16.45 47.28
C GLN A 134 -27.01 17.62 48.20
N ASP A 135 -26.22 18.69 48.13
CA ASP A 135 -26.51 19.91 48.87
C ASP A 135 -27.90 20.47 48.54
N GLY A 136 -28.66 20.82 49.58
CA GLY A 136 -30.04 21.29 49.47
C GLY A 136 -31.10 20.18 49.37
N TRP A 137 -30.70 18.91 49.34
CA TRP A 137 -31.62 17.77 49.38
C TRP A 137 -31.69 17.16 50.78
N PHE A 138 -32.90 16.76 51.17
CA PHE A 138 -33.19 16.14 52.45
C PHE A 138 -33.16 14.61 52.31
N LEU A 139 -32.43 13.95 53.22
CA LEU A 139 -32.40 12.50 53.31
C LEU A 139 -33.65 12.01 54.06
N THR A 140 -34.38 11.09 53.45
CA THR A 140 -35.45 10.32 54.08
C THR A 140 -35.26 8.88 53.64
N GLU A 141 -34.65 8.03 54.48
CA GLU A 141 -34.30 6.65 54.10
C GLU A 141 -35.51 5.94 53.45
N PRO A 142 -35.39 5.45 52.20
CA PRO A 142 -34.18 5.20 51.40
C PRO A 142 -33.86 6.25 50.29
N SER A 143 -34.44 7.45 50.31
CA SER A 143 -34.43 8.41 49.19
C SER A 143 -34.05 9.85 49.58
N CYS A 144 -33.67 10.65 48.58
CA CYS A 144 -33.42 12.08 48.72
C CYS A 144 -34.58 12.89 48.12
N TYR A 145 -35.02 13.94 48.81
CA TYR A 145 -36.11 14.80 48.38
C TYR A 145 -35.72 16.27 48.44
N VAL A 146 -36.30 17.07 47.56
CA VAL A 146 -36.18 18.54 47.59
C VAL A 146 -37.56 19.13 47.38
N TYR A 147 -37.93 20.09 48.23
CA TYR A 147 -39.13 20.89 48.04
C TYR A 147 -38.72 22.26 47.53
N ASN A 148 -39.53 22.84 46.64
CA ASN A 148 -39.30 24.18 46.13
C ASN A 148 -40.18 25.16 46.91
N ASP A 149 -39.66 25.69 48.02
CA ASP A 149 -40.34 26.69 48.83
C ASP A 149 -40.01 28.11 48.34
N ALA A 150 -40.40 28.40 47.10
CA ALA A 150 -40.20 29.73 46.51
C ALA A 150 -41.18 30.74 47.12
N PRO A 151 -40.78 31.99 47.42
CA PRO A 151 -41.70 33.02 47.88
C PRO A 151 -42.62 33.50 46.75
N TYR A 152 -43.83 33.95 47.07
CA TYR A 152 -44.66 34.64 46.08
C TYR A 152 -43.95 35.92 45.59
N PRO A 153 -43.95 36.26 44.28
CA PRO A 153 -44.72 35.65 43.18
C PRO A 153 -43.94 34.62 42.34
N VAL A 154 -42.79 34.09 42.77
CA VAL A 154 -41.96 33.15 41.98
C VAL A 154 -42.49 31.71 41.97
N TRP A 155 -43.74 31.51 42.37
CA TRP A 155 -44.40 30.21 42.32
C TRP A 155 -44.52 29.73 40.88
N LYS A 156 -44.09 28.49 40.67
CA LYS A 156 -44.27 27.78 39.42
C LYS A 156 -45.68 27.20 39.37
N THR A 157 -46.24 27.13 38.16
CA THR A 157 -47.39 26.27 37.89
C THR A 157 -47.04 24.81 38.15
N TRP A 158 -48.06 23.94 38.25
CA TRP A 158 -47.85 22.51 38.45
C TRP A 158 -46.99 21.90 37.34
N GLU A 159 -47.25 22.28 36.10
CA GLU A 159 -46.54 21.81 34.91
C GLU A 159 -45.07 22.25 34.94
N GLU A 160 -44.80 23.53 35.21
CA GLU A 160 -43.45 24.07 35.33
C GLU A 160 -42.66 23.45 36.49
N ALA A 161 -43.32 23.14 37.61
CA ALA A 161 -42.71 22.45 38.73
C ALA A 161 -42.40 20.99 38.38
N GLN A 162 -43.27 20.32 37.62
CA GLN A 162 -43.03 18.95 37.15
C GLN A 162 -41.86 18.92 36.14
N GLU A 163 -41.75 19.90 35.25
CA GLU A 163 -40.62 20.04 34.33
C GLU A 163 -39.31 20.36 35.07
N ASP A 164 -39.36 21.25 36.07
CA ASP A 164 -38.20 21.56 36.93
C ASP A 164 -37.68 20.30 37.65
N CYS A 165 -38.60 19.51 38.21
CA CYS A 165 -38.29 18.25 38.88
C CYS A 165 -37.73 17.21 37.88
N LYS A 166 -38.35 17.07 36.70
CA LYS A 166 -37.83 16.20 35.63
C LYS A 166 -36.45 16.62 35.19
N GLY A 167 -36.18 17.92 35.04
CA GLY A 167 -34.85 18.44 34.68
C GLY A 167 -33.80 18.07 35.74
N LYS A 168 -34.14 18.25 37.02
CA LYS A 168 -33.28 17.87 38.15
C LYS A 168 -33.03 16.36 38.20
N ILE A 169 -33.96 15.51 37.79
CA ILE A 169 -33.83 14.03 37.76
C ILE A 169 -33.21 13.51 36.44
N GLN A 170 -33.49 14.13 35.29
CA GLN A 170 -32.97 13.75 33.96
C GLN A 170 -31.49 14.04 33.80
N ILE A 171 -30.94 14.98 34.57
CA ILE A 171 -29.49 15.12 34.75
C ILE A 171 -28.86 13.81 35.27
N TRP A 172 -29.63 12.91 35.91
CA TRP A 172 -29.14 11.67 36.53
C TRP A 172 -29.71 10.35 35.96
N LEU A 173 -30.88 10.34 35.32
CA LEU A 173 -31.48 9.09 34.77
C LEU A 173 -30.86 8.59 33.46
N LEU A 174 -30.13 9.43 32.71
CA LEU A 174 -29.44 9.00 31.49
C LEU A 174 -28.22 8.09 31.75
N HIS A 175 -27.78 7.95 33.00
CA HIS A 175 -26.55 7.23 33.36
C HIS A 175 -26.75 5.79 33.86
N MET A 176 -27.92 5.43 34.37
CA MET A 176 -28.17 4.04 34.82
C MET A 176 -28.82 3.13 33.76
N ILE A 177 -29.44 3.70 32.72
CA ILE A 177 -30.26 2.93 31.77
C ILE A 177 -29.43 2.21 30.69
N GLN A 178 -28.22 2.68 30.36
CA GLN A 178 -27.40 2.04 29.31
C GLN A 178 -26.79 0.69 29.75
N ARG A 179 -26.59 0.46 31.05
CA ARG A 179 -25.95 -0.78 31.55
C ARG A 179 -26.93 -1.91 31.88
N LYS A 180 -28.19 -1.60 32.23
CA LYS A 180 -29.18 -2.62 32.63
C LYS A 180 -30.11 -3.13 31.51
N ARG A 181 -30.36 -2.36 30.44
CA ARG A 181 -31.31 -2.82 29.39
C ARG A 181 -30.80 -3.96 28.51
N LYS A 182 -29.48 -4.11 28.33
CA LYS A 182 -28.94 -5.16 27.44
C LYS A 182 -28.98 -6.55 28.08
N GLN A 183 -28.74 -6.67 29.39
CA GLN A 183 -28.67 -7.96 30.08
C GLN A 183 -30.07 -8.54 30.40
N SER A 184 -31.01 -7.70 30.85
CA SER A 184 -32.33 -8.17 31.29
C SER A 184 -33.24 -8.62 30.15
N ILE A 185 -33.10 -8.00 28.96
CA ILE A 185 -33.95 -8.30 27.80
C ILE A 185 -33.56 -9.63 27.16
N LEU A 186 -32.25 -9.96 27.11
CA LEU A 186 -31.75 -11.24 26.60
C LEU A 186 -32.21 -12.42 27.47
N THR A 187 -32.11 -12.30 28.80
CA THR A 187 -32.57 -13.35 29.72
C THR A 187 -34.08 -13.52 29.71
N ALA A 188 -34.85 -12.44 29.53
CA ALA A 188 -36.32 -12.53 29.45
C ALA A 188 -36.81 -13.15 28.13
N LEU A 189 -36.12 -12.91 27.01
CA LEU A 189 -36.45 -13.51 25.71
C LEU A 189 -36.16 -15.03 25.69
N GLU A 190 -35.05 -15.47 26.29
CA GLU A 190 -34.72 -16.90 26.42
C GLU A 190 -35.74 -17.68 27.28
N ILE A 191 -36.29 -17.03 28.32
CA ILE A 191 -37.29 -17.65 29.20
C ILE A 191 -38.66 -17.76 28.50
N MET A 192 -39.03 -16.80 27.65
CA MET A 192 -40.31 -16.85 26.93
C MET A 192 -40.33 -17.86 25.78
N ASP A 193 -39.20 -18.10 25.10
CA ASP A 193 -39.08 -19.13 24.05
C ASP A 193 -39.03 -20.57 24.62
N SER A 194 -38.73 -20.74 25.91
CA SER A 194 -38.57 -22.05 26.55
C SER A 194 -39.89 -22.67 27.07
N GLY A 195 -41.01 -21.97 26.96
CA GLY A 195 -42.37 -22.54 27.10
C GLY A 195 -42.66 -23.34 28.38
N LEU A 196 -42.09 -22.97 29.53
CA LEU A 196 -42.33 -23.66 30.81
C LEU A 196 -43.11 -22.76 31.78
N VAL A 197 -44.44 -22.81 31.71
CA VAL A 197 -45.35 -22.67 32.87
C VAL A 197 -46.39 -23.76 32.76
#